data_AF-A0A2E2MMM1-F1
#
_entry.id   AF-A0A2E2MMM1-F1
#
_cell.length_a   1.000
_cell.length_b   1.000
_cell.length_c   1.000
_cell.angle_alpha   90.00
_cell.angle_beta   90.00
_cell.angle_gamma   90.00
#
_symmetry.space_group_name_H-M   'P 1'
#
loop_
_entity.id
_entity.type
_entity.pdbx_description
1 polymer ?
#
loop_
_entity_poly.entity_id
_entity_poly.type
_entity_poly.pdbx_seq_one_letter_code
_entity_poly.pdbx_strand_id
1 'polypeptide(L)'
;MEPLTALAVALGSAWGSGLNLYATVLILGGLDAFGVISLPDSMAVLSSTWVLAAAALLYFIEFFADKIPGLDSIWDMIHTFIRIPAGALMAAGAVGGLDFMNAELQTVTALLGGGMIAAGTHAAKAGTRAVINTSPEPFSNWGMSLFEDVMVFGGLALAVFNPVAFLIGLGLFALLVIWLVPKIWRGIRRFFGGYKDPDTLRHPKPGMAGMGSAGFSGRPGDWAPPDGSRPQDSPAAGTTEVAKRPGSDITP
;
A
#
# COMPACT_ATOMS: atom_id res chain seq x y z
N MET A 1 -30.42 -12.02 17.57
CA MET A 1 -30.54 -10.87 16.64
C MET A 1 -31.55 -11.20 15.56
N GLU A 2 -32.10 -10.19 14.89
CA GLU A 2 -32.85 -10.40 13.64
C GLU A 2 -31.93 -10.94 12.52
N PRO A 3 -32.40 -11.86 11.65
CA PRO A 3 -31.59 -12.44 10.58
C PRO A 3 -30.93 -11.42 9.65
N LEU A 4 -31.64 -10.34 9.33
CA LEU A 4 -31.14 -9.27 8.46
C LEU A 4 -29.99 -8.48 9.12
N THR A 5 -30.09 -8.21 10.42
CA THR A 5 -29.04 -7.54 11.19
C THR A 5 -27.84 -8.46 11.39
N ALA A 6 -28.04 -9.75 11.66
CA ALA A 6 -26.95 -10.72 11.75
C ALA A 6 -26.19 -10.86 10.43
N LEU A 7 -26.89 -10.88 9.28
CA LEU A 7 -26.26 -10.83 7.96
C LEU A 7 -25.49 -9.51 7.72
N ALA A 8 -26.08 -8.37 8.09
CA ALA A 8 -25.40 -7.07 7.95
C ALA A 8 -24.15 -6.97 8.85
N VAL A 9 -24.19 -7.47 10.08
CA VAL A 9 -23.05 -7.55 10.99
C VAL A 9 -21.99 -8.54 10.48
N ALA A 10 -22.38 -9.65 9.85
CA ALA A 10 -21.44 -10.58 9.22
C ALA A 10 -20.66 -9.92 8.07
N LEU A 11 -21.37 -9.30 7.13
CA LEU A 11 -20.77 -8.64 5.98
C LEU A 11 -20.04 -7.33 6.38
N GLY A 12 -20.56 -6.64 7.40
CA GLY A 12 -19.99 -5.42 7.99
C GLY A 12 -18.72 -5.66 8.77
N SER A 13 -18.64 -6.74 9.57
CA SER A 13 -17.41 -7.11 10.26
C SER A 13 -16.31 -7.58 9.30
N ALA A 14 -16.66 -8.30 8.23
CA ALA A 14 -15.72 -8.61 7.15
C ALA A 14 -15.20 -7.35 6.43
N TRP A 15 -16.10 -6.45 6.04
CA TRP A 15 -15.77 -5.21 5.34
C TRP A 15 -14.93 -4.27 6.22
N GLY A 16 -15.41 -4.00 7.43
CA GLY A 16 -14.73 -3.18 8.43
C GLY A 16 -13.36 -3.75 8.76
N SER A 17 -13.23 -5.08 8.88
CA SER A 17 -11.92 -5.72 9.05
C SER A 17 -10.97 -5.32 7.94
N GLY A 18 -11.37 -5.45 6.67
CA GLY A 18 -10.55 -5.10 5.51
C GLY A 18 -10.01 -3.66 5.51
N LEU A 19 -10.74 -2.71 6.13
CA LEU A 19 -10.25 -1.34 6.35
C LEU A 19 -9.40 -1.19 7.62
N ASN A 20 -9.72 -1.89 8.71
CA ASN A 20 -10.00 -1.30 10.04
C ASN A 20 -10.28 -2.40 11.09
N LEU A 21 -9.45 -3.46 11.18
CA LEU A 21 -9.71 -4.63 12.04
C LEU A 21 -9.86 -4.26 13.51
N TYR A 22 -8.94 -3.48 14.05
CA TYR A 22 -8.91 -3.19 15.48
C TYR A 22 -10.06 -2.26 15.88
N ALA A 23 -10.38 -1.26 15.04
CA ALA A 23 -11.61 -0.48 15.16
C ALA A 23 -12.87 -1.37 15.09
N THR A 24 -12.91 -2.35 14.18
CA THR A 24 -14.06 -3.26 14.03
C THR A 24 -14.31 -4.11 15.28
N VAL A 25 -13.25 -4.66 15.88
CA VAL A 25 -13.32 -5.40 17.15
C VAL A 25 -13.79 -4.49 18.28
N LEU A 26 -13.22 -3.28 18.39
CA LEU A 26 -13.59 -2.28 19.41
C LEU A 26 -15.05 -1.83 19.30
N ILE A 27 -15.55 -1.61 18.08
CA ILE A 27 -16.93 -1.16 17.85
C ILE A 27 -17.91 -2.28 18.16
N LEU A 28 -17.76 -3.46 17.55
CA LEU A 28 -18.72 -4.56 17.73
C LEU A 28 -18.64 -5.16 19.13
N GLY A 29 -17.44 -5.49 19.61
CA GLY A 29 -17.23 -6.02 20.95
C GLY A 29 -17.52 -4.99 22.05
N GLY A 30 -17.30 -3.69 21.79
CA GLY A 30 -17.66 -2.62 22.72
C GLY A 30 -19.18 -2.41 22.82
N LEU A 31 -19.89 -2.38 21.69
CA LEU A 31 -21.37 -2.28 21.69
C LEU A 31 -22.01 -3.47 22.43
N ASP A 32 -21.42 -4.66 22.31
CA ASP A 32 -21.87 -5.87 23.02
C ASP A 32 -21.52 -5.80 24.52
N ALA A 33 -20.28 -5.46 24.88
CA ALA A 33 -19.85 -5.32 26.27
C ALA A 33 -20.59 -4.23 27.07
N PHE A 34 -21.07 -3.18 26.40
CA PHE A 34 -21.94 -2.15 27.00
C PHE A 34 -23.44 -2.46 26.90
N GLY A 35 -23.85 -3.63 26.37
CA GLY A 35 -25.24 -4.04 26.27
C GLY A 35 -26.10 -3.22 25.29
N VAL A 36 -25.46 -2.53 24.34
CA VAL A 36 -26.13 -1.76 23.27
C VAL A 36 -26.63 -2.69 22.16
N ILE A 37 -25.94 -3.80 21.94
CA ILE A 37 -26.35 -4.91 21.09
C ILE A 37 -26.26 -6.24 21.86
N SER A 38 -26.64 -7.34 21.22
CA SER A 38 -26.32 -8.69 21.68
C SER A 38 -25.83 -9.49 20.48
N LEU A 39 -24.52 -9.73 20.43
CA LEU A 39 -23.89 -10.61 19.44
C LEU A 39 -24.25 -12.08 19.73
N PRO A 40 -24.06 -13.00 18.76
CA PRO A 40 -24.23 -14.43 19.02
C PRO A 40 -23.06 -14.97 19.87
N ASP A 41 -23.26 -16.07 20.60
CA ASP A 41 -22.25 -16.67 21.49
C ASP A 41 -20.89 -16.95 20.80
N SER A 42 -20.94 -17.29 19.51
CA SER A 42 -19.78 -17.46 18.62
C SER A 42 -18.89 -16.21 18.47
N MET A 43 -19.40 -15.03 18.83
CA MET A 43 -18.69 -13.75 18.81
C MET A 43 -18.44 -13.16 20.22
N ALA A 44 -18.88 -13.81 21.30
CA ALA A 44 -18.68 -13.33 22.68
C ALA A 44 -17.19 -13.17 23.09
N VAL A 45 -16.26 -13.72 22.29
CA VAL A 45 -14.82 -13.43 22.39
C VAL A 45 -14.47 -11.97 22.12
N LEU A 46 -15.27 -11.25 21.31
CA LEU A 46 -15.01 -9.85 20.94
C LEU A 46 -15.27 -8.87 22.09
N SER A 47 -16.26 -9.14 22.95
CA SER A 47 -16.57 -8.35 24.14
C SER A 47 -15.69 -8.68 25.36
N SER A 48 -14.78 -9.66 25.23
CA SER A 48 -13.77 -9.97 26.26
C SER A 48 -12.84 -8.77 26.52
N THR A 49 -12.73 -8.37 27.79
CA THR A 49 -11.90 -7.22 28.22
C THR A 49 -10.46 -7.29 27.72
N TRP A 50 -9.88 -8.49 27.63
CA TRP A 50 -8.52 -8.69 27.12
C TRP A 50 -8.42 -8.49 25.61
N VAL A 51 -9.45 -8.90 24.86
CA VAL A 51 -9.52 -8.72 23.40
C VAL A 51 -9.76 -7.25 23.07
N LEU A 52 -10.67 -6.58 23.79
CA LEU A 52 -10.88 -5.13 23.67
C LEU A 52 -9.63 -4.32 24.05
N ALA A 53 -8.92 -4.69 25.12
CA ALA A 53 -7.67 -4.01 25.50
C ALA A 53 -6.55 -4.21 24.46
N ALA A 54 -6.39 -5.42 23.92
CA ALA A 54 -5.43 -5.69 22.85
C ALA A 54 -5.79 -4.95 21.55
N ALA A 55 -7.08 -4.92 21.17
CA ALA A 55 -7.56 -4.16 20.04
C ALA A 55 -7.39 -2.64 20.24
N ALA A 56 -7.60 -2.12 21.46
CA ALA A 56 -7.37 -0.70 21.78
C ALA A 56 -5.90 -0.30 21.57
N LEU A 57 -4.97 -1.13 22.05
CA LEU A 57 -3.53 -0.91 21.87
C LEU A 57 -3.12 -0.99 20.39
N LEU A 58 -3.60 -1.99 19.65
CA LEU A 58 -3.24 -2.18 18.24
C LEU A 58 -3.90 -1.14 17.32
N TYR A 59 -5.12 -0.71 17.62
CA TYR A 59 -5.77 0.43 16.96
C TYR A 59 -5.00 1.74 17.20
N PHE A 60 -4.58 2.00 18.44
CA PHE A 60 -3.75 3.15 18.77
C PHE A 60 -2.44 3.14 17.98
N ILE A 61 -1.77 1.99 17.87
CA ILE A 61 -0.54 1.85 17.07
C ILE A 61 -0.82 2.05 15.57
N GLU A 62 -1.86 1.44 15.00
CA GLU A 62 -2.25 1.64 13.59
C GLU A 62 -2.53 3.12 13.29
N PHE A 63 -3.26 3.81 14.17
CA PHE A 63 -3.57 5.23 14.03
C PHE A 63 -2.32 6.14 13.99
N PHE A 64 -1.20 5.76 14.62
CA PHE A 64 0.06 6.50 14.49
C PHE A 64 0.93 6.01 13.32
N ALA A 65 0.93 4.70 13.01
CA ALA A 65 1.64 4.14 11.86
C ALA A 65 1.14 4.75 10.54
N ASP A 66 -0.17 4.90 10.40
CA ASP A 66 -0.85 5.52 9.25
C ASP A 66 -0.40 6.96 8.93
N LYS A 67 0.13 7.67 9.92
CA LYS A 67 0.52 9.09 9.79
C LYS A 67 1.96 9.24 9.27
N ILE A 68 2.66 8.12 9.05
CA ILE A 68 4.05 8.05 8.59
C ILE A 68 4.09 7.35 7.22
N PRO A 69 4.34 8.08 6.11
CA PRO A 69 4.34 7.50 4.77
C PRO A 69 5.32 6.32 4.64
N GLY A 70 4.85 5.22 4.04
CA GLY A 70 5.64 4.01 3.82
C GLY A 70 5.67 3.05 5.01
N LEU A 71 5.68 3.55 6.25
CA LEU A 71 5.41 2.71 7.43
C LEU A 71 3.96 2.19 7.36
N ASP A 72 3.03 3.05 6.96
CA ASP A 72 1.62 2.73 6.70
C ASP A 72 1.46 1.49 5.79
N SER A 73 2.23 1.46 4.70
CA SER A 73 2.16 0.43 3.66
C SER A 73 2.82 -0.88 4.11
N ILE A 74 3.87 -0.80 4.93
CA ILE A 74 4.50 -1.97 5.57
C ILE A 74 3.57 -2.56 6.65
N TRP A 75 2.89 -1.70 7.41
CA TRP A 75 1.90 -2.10 8.41
C TRP A 75 0.74 -2.86 7.78
N ASP A 76 0.11 -2.32 6.74
CA ASP A 76 -0.97 -3.00 6.00
C ASP A 76 -0.50 -4.33 5.36
N MET A 77 0.71 -4.38 4.79
CA MET A 77 1.28 -5.60 4.21
C MET A 77 1.42 -6.73 5.25
N ILE A 78 1.91 -6.42 6.45
CA ILE A 78 2.00 -7.40 7.55
C ILE A 78 0.58 -7.79 8.02
N HIS A 79 -0.29 -6.80 8.18
CA HIS A 79 -1.63 -7.02 8.71
C HIS A 79 -2.57 -7.72 7.71
N THR A 80 -2.28 -7.73 6.41
CA THR A 80 -3.01 -8.50 5.39
C THR A 80 -3.30 -9.95 5.86
N PHE A 81 -2.31 -10.61 6.46
CA PHE A 81 -2.39 -12.01 6.92
C PHE A 81 -3.22 -12.20 8.20
N ILE A 82 -3.54 -11.14 8.93
CA ILE A 82 -4.38 -11.15 10.14
C ILE A 82 -5.78 -10.64 9.80
N ARG A 83 -5.83 -9.51 9.08
CA ARG A 83 -6.99 -8.71 8.68
C ARG A 83 -7.99 -9.46 7.80
N ILE A 84 -7.50 -10.24 6.82
CA ILE A 84 -8.38 -11.02 5.94
C ILE A 84 -8.97 -12.25 6.66
N PRO A 85 -8.17 -13.11 7.34
CA PRO A 85 -8.73 -14.22 8.11
C PRO A 85 -9.63 -13.78 9.27
N ALA A 86 -9.28 -12.72 10.00
CA ALA A 86 -10.14 -12.19 11.07
C ALA A 86 -11.50 -11.69 10.53
N GLY A 87 -11.53 -11.03 9.36
CA GLY A 87 -12.77 -10.63 8.71
C GLY A 87 -13.64 -11.82 8.31
N ALA A 88 -13.03 -12.89 7.78
CA ALA A 88 -13.71 -14.14 7.46
C ALA A 88 -14.28 -14.85 8.71
N LEU A 89 -13.50 -14.87 9.81
CA LEU A 89 -13.90 -15.49 11.08
C LEU A 89 -14.99 -14.70 11.81
N MET A 90 -14.94 -13.36 11.79
CA MET A 90 -16.02 -12.53 12.35
C MET A 90 -17.31 -12.68 11.56
N ALA A 91 -17.24 -12.76 10.23
CA ALA A 91 -18.40 -13.10 9.42
C ALA A 91 -18.98 -14.48 9.79
N ALA A 92 -18.11 -15.48 10.01
CA ALA A 92 -18.52 -16.83 10.40
C ALA A 92 -19.18 -16.87 11.79
N GLY A 93 -18.65 -16.11 12.74
CA GLY A 93 -19.28 -15.90 14.04
C GLY A 93 -20.68 -15.30 13.90
N ALA A 94 -20.82 -14.21 13.15
CA ALA A 94 -22.07 -13.48 12.99
C ALA A 94 -23.18 -14.30 12.31
N VAL A 95 -22.86 -15.12 11.30
CA VAL A 95 -23.86 -16.00 10.67
C VAL A 95 -24.18 -17.27 11.48
N GLY A 96 -23.42 -17.58 12.54
CA GLY A 96 -23.63 -18.77 13.36
C GLY A 96 -25.00 -18.83 14.04
N GLY A 97 -25.67 -17.67 14.22
CA GLY A 97 -27.04 -17.56 14.72
C GLY A 97 -28.13 -17.50 13.63
N LEU A 98 -27.87 -17.99 12.41
CA LEU A 98 -28.85 -18.02 11.32
C LEU A 98 -29.46 -19.43 11.17
N ASP A 99 -30.43 -19.77 12.03
CA ASP A 99 -31.03 -21.10 12.16
C ASP A 99 -31.64 -21.70 10.87
N PHE A 100 -31.93 -20.87 9.86
CA PHE A 100 -32.45 -21.29 8.56
C PHE A 100 -31.35 -21.78 7.58
N MET A 101 -30.07 -21.68 7.96
CA MET A 101 -28.92 -22.23 7.22
C MET A 101 -28.27 -23.34 8.05
N ASN A 102 -27.86 -24.45 7.40
CA ASN A 102 -27.07 -25.47 8.10
C ASN A 102 -25.63 -24.96 8.36
N ALA A 103 -25.00 -25.48 9.40
CA ALA A 103 -23.68 -25.02 9.87
C ALA A 103 -22.58 -25.10 8.80
N GLU A 104 -22.64 -26.07 7.88
CA GLU A 104 -21.72 -26.18 6.75
C GLU A 104 -21.87 -25.00 5.79
N LEU A 105 -23.09 -24.66 5.37
CA LEU A 105 -23.33 -23.54 4.46
C LEU A 105 -23.04 -22.20 5.14
N GLN A 106 -23.42 -22.02 6.42
CA GLN A 106 -23.01 -20.86 7.22
C GLN A 106 -21.48 -20.68 7.16
N THR A 107 -20.73 -21.73 7.49
CA THR A 107 -19.26 -21.70 7.55
C THR A 107 -18.63 -21.43 6.18
N VAL A 108 -19.06 -22.13 5.13
CA VAL A 108 -18.52 -21.96 3.77
C VAL A 108 -18.86 -20.58 3.20
N THR A 109 -20.11 -20.14 3.33
CA THR A 109 -20.55 -18.82 2.83
C THR A 109 -19.84 -17.68 3.57
N ALA A 110 -19.61 -17.80 4.87
CA ALA A 110 -18.93 -16.75 5.63
C ALA A 110 -17.40 -16.74 5.47
N LEU A 111 -16.75 -17.90 5.45
CA LEU A 111 -15.30 -17.96 5.22
C LEU A 111 -14.94 -17.48 3.80
N LEU A 112 -15.68 -17.92 2.77
CA LEU A 112 -15.44 -17.48 1.40
C LEU A 112 -15.97 -16.07 1.15
N GLY A 113 -17.22 -15.79 1.51
CA GLY A 113 -17.86 -14.48 1.29
C GLY A 113 -17.25 -13.37 2.14
N GLY A 114 -17.13 -13.58 3.45
CA GLY A 114 -16.46 -12.66 4.37
C GLY A 114 -14.97 -12.51 4.05
N GLY A 115 -14.28 -13.60 3.71
CA GLY A 115 -12.89 -13.55 3.24
C GLY A 115 -12.71 -12.72 1.96
N MET A 116 -13.58 -12.91 0.96
CA MET A 116 -13.58 -12.11 -0.28
C MET A 116 -13.91 -10.63 -0.01
N ILE A 117 -14.85 -10.33 0.89
CA ILE A 117 -15.20 -8.95 1.26
C ILE A 117 -14.04 -8.28 2.01
N ALA A 118 -13.44 -8.94 2.99
CA ALA A 118 -12.28 -8.43 3.71
C ALA A 118 -11.09 -8.20 2.76
N ALA A 119 -10.79 -9.17 1.88
CA ALA A 119 -9.72 -9.06 0.90
C ALA A 119 -9.97 -7.96 -0.15
N GLY A 120 -11.18 -7.87 -0.71
CA GLY A 120 -11.54 -6.86 -1.69
C GLY A 120 -11.54 -5.44 -1.10
N THR A 121 -11.95 -5.30 0.16
CA THR A 121 -11.94 -4.03 0.88
C THR A 121 -10.51 -3.60 1.23
N HIS A 122 -9.67 -4.53 1.69
CA HIS A 122 -8.27 -4.27 1.95
C HIS A 122 -7.50 -3.91 0.66
N ALA A 123 -7.78 -4.59 -0.45
CA ALA A 123 -7.23 -4.26 -1.76
C ALA A 123 -7.66 -2.85 -2.25
N ALA A 124 -8.86 -2.38 -1.87
CA ALA A 124 -9.32 -1.03 -2.16
C ALA A 124 -8.60 0.04 -1.31
N LYS A 125 -8.35 -0.24 -0.02
CA LYS A 125 -7.51 0.58 0.87
C LYS A 125 -6.07 0.69 0.33
N ALA A 126 -5.41 -0.45 0.10
CA ALA A 126 -4.06 -0.49 -0.48
C ALA A 126 -3.99 0.18 -1.86
N GLY A 127 -5.01 0.00 -2.72
CA GLY A 127 -5.10 0.66 -4.02
C GLY A 127 -5.24 2.18 -3.92
N THR A 128 -5.98 2.69 -2.94
CA THR A 128 -6.10 4.13 -2.68
C THR A 128 -4.79 4.70 -2.16
N ARG A 129 -4.14 4.02 -1.20
CA ARG A 129 -2.84 4.43 -0.65
C ARG A 129 -1.73 4.41 -1.70
N ALA A 130 -1.73 3.44 -2.62
CA ALA A 130 -0.82 3.42 -3.76
C ALA A 130 -1.01 4.61 -4.74
N VAL A 131 -2.17 5.25 -4.76
CA VAL A 131 -2.39 6.50 -5.51
C VAL A 131 -1.92 7.70 -4.69
N ILE A 132 -2.29 7.81 -3.40
CA ILE A 132 -1.93 8.95 -2.56
C ILE A 132 -0.41 9.04 -2.36
N ASN A 133 0.26 7.93 -2.09
CA ASN A 133 1.72 7.89 -1.93
C ASN A 133 2.53 8.17 -3.23
N THR A 134 1.87 8.53 -4.35
CA THR A 134 2.57 9.14 -5.50
C THR A 134 2.93 10.62 -5.29
N SER A 135 2.26 11.32 -4.37
CA SER A 135 2.64 12.65 -3.86
C SER A 135 2.44 12.64 -2.34
N PRO A 136 3.48 12.35 -1.53
CA PRO A 136 3.35 12.14 -0.08
C PRO A 136 3.13 13.45 0.70
N GLU A 137 1.95 14.03 0.54
CA GLU A 137 1.49 15.22 1.27
C GLU A 137 0.87 14.79 2.62
N PRO A 138 1.39 15.25 3.78
CA PRO A 138 0.97 14.76 5.09
C PRO A 138 -0.55 14.90 5.34
N PHE A 139 -1.14 16.03 4.93
CA PHE A 139 -2.57 16.29 5.08
C PHE A 139 -3.45 15.29 4.32
N SER A 140 -3.02 14.84 3.14
CA SER A 140 -3.74 13.86 2.32
C SER A 140 -3.75 12.48 2.97
N ASN A 141 -2.61 12.05 3.53
CA ASN A 141 -2.51 10.79 4.27
C ASN A 141 -3.31 10.84 5.59
N TRP A 142 -3.23 11.94 6.34
CA TRP A 142 -4.00 12.12 7.58
C TRP A 142 -5.51 12.16 7.32
N GLY A 143 -5.93 12.87 6.27
CA GLY A 143 -7.32 12.93 5.83
C GLY A 143 -7.86 11.57 5.40
N MET A 144 -7.05 10.77 4.68
CA MET A 144 -7.42 9.42 4.28
C MET A 144 -7.55 8.47 5.49
N SER A 145 -6.58 8.44 6.39
CA SER A 145 -6.64 7.61 7.61
C SER A 145 -7.86 7.94 8.47
N LEU A 146 -8.14 9.23 8.71
CA LEU A 146 -9.36 9.67 9.40
C LEU A 146 -10.65 9.31 8.65
N PHE A 147 -10.64 9.35 7.31
CA PHE A 147 -11.78 8.93 6.51
C PHE A 147 -12.02 7.42 6.58
N GLU A 148 -10.96 6.60 6.60
CA GLU A 148 -11.07 5.14 6.80
C GLU A 148 -11.69 4.80 8.16
N ASP A 149 -11.24 5.43 9.26
CA ASP A 149 -11.80 5.20 10.59
C ASP A 149 -13.28 5.67 10.69
N VAL A 150 -13.62 6.81 10.09
CA VAL A 150 -15.02 7.30 9.99
C VAL A 150 -15.87 6.37 9.12
N MET A 151 -15.33 5.80 8.04
CA MET A 151 -16.02 4.79 7.23
C MET A 151 -16.28 3.51 8.05
N VAL A 152 -15.30 3.01 8.80
CA VAL A 152 -15.47 1.82 9.66
C VAL A 152 -16.54 2.06 10.72
N PHE A 153 -16.45 3.18 11.44
CA PHE A 153 -17.43 3.55 12.46
C PHE A 153 -18.85 3.72 11.88
N GLY A 154 -18.99 4.53 10.83
CA GLY A 154 -20.30 4.77 10.19
C GLY A 154 -20.88 3.51 9.54
N GLY A 155 -20.05 2.70 8.89
CA GLY A 155 -20.48 1.44 8.25
C GLY A 155 -20.94 0.39 9.26
N LEU A 156 -20.23 0.21 10.37
CA LEU A 156 -20.64 -0.73 11.42
C LEU A 156 -21.85 -0.22 12.22
N ALA A 157 -21.96 1.09 12.46
CA ALA A 157 -23.16 1.69 13.05
C ALA A 157 -24.38 1.48 12.13
N LEU A 158 -24.24 1.64 10.81
CA LEU A 158 -25.29 1.28 9.86
C LEU A 158 -25.59 -0.22 9.86
N ALA A 159 -24.57 -1.10 9.89
CA ALA A 159 -24.78 -2.55 9.90
C ALA A 159 -25.62 -3.03 11.10
N VAL A 160 -25.47 -2.38 12.25
CA VAL A 160 -26.25 -2.62 13.46
C VAL A 160 -27.63 -1.95 13.40
N PHE A 161 -27.69 -0.61 13.22
CA PHE A 161 -28.91 0.18 13.45
C PHE A 161 -29.76 0.42 12.20
N ASN A 162 -29.21 0.26 11.00
CA ASN A 162 -29.94 0.37 9.73
C ASN A 162 -29.35 -0.60 8.68
N PRO A 163 -29.54 -1.93 8.88
CA PRO A 163 -28.87 -2.96 8.09
C PRO A 163 -29.20 -2.85 6.58
N VAL A 164 -30.38 -2.35 6.22
CA VAL A 164 -30.75 -2.11 4.81
C VAL A 164 -29.85 -1.03 4.17
N ALA A 165 -29.65 0.10 4.85
CA ALA A 165 -28.76 1.15 4.36
C ALA A 165 -27.30 0.68 4.26
N PHE A 166 -26.82 -0.12 5.23
CA PHE A 166 -25.51 -0.74 5.14
C PHE A 166 -25.38 -1.67 3.93
N LEU A 167 -26.33 -2.58 3.72
CA LEU A 167 -26.28 -3.55 2.61
C LEU A 167 -26.34 -2.86 1.24
N ILE A 168 -27.10 -1.76 1.11
CA ILE A 168 -27.09 -0.92 -0.10
C ILE A 168 -25.71 -0.27 -0.31
N GLY A 169 -25.14 0.32 0.76
CA GLY A 169 -23.81 0.93 0.71
C GLY A 169 -22.70 -0.06 0.34
N LEU A 170 -22.73 -1.26 0.94
CA LEU A 170 -21.80 -2.35 0.64
C LEU A 170 -21.97 -2.85 -0.80
N GLY A 171 -23.20 -2.94 -1.32
CA GLY A 171 -23.47 -3.28 -2.72
C GLY A 171 -22.88 -2.26 -3.69
N LEU A 172 -23.05 -0.96 -3.42
CA LEU A 172 -22.44 0.12 -4.22
C LEU A 172 -20.91 0.08 -4.15
N PHE A 173 -20.33 -0.17 -2.97
CA PHE A 173 -18.90 -0.35 -2.77
C PHE A 173 -18.35 -1.56 -3.56
N ALA A 174 -19.02 -2.71 -3.49
CA ALA A 174 -18.64 -3.90 -4.23
C ALA A 174 -18.67 -3.67 -5.75
N LEU A 175 -19.70 -2.99 -6.27
CA LEU A 175 -19.79 -2.60 -7.68
C LEU A 175 -18.62 -1.67 -8.10
N LEU A 176 -18.25 -0.70 -7.25
CA LEU A 176 -17.11 0.17 -7.47
C LEU A 176 -15.79 -0.61 -7.55
N VAL A 177 -15.55 -1.53 -6.61
CA VAL A 177 -14.34 -2.38 -6.60
C VAL A 177 -14.28 -3.30 -7.83
N ILE A 178 -15.40 -3.97 -8.17
CA ILE A 178 -15.52 -4.84 -9.36
C ILE A 178 -15.26 -4.06 -10.66
N TRP A 179 -15.69 -2.80 -10.75
CA TRP A 179 -15.43 -1.91 -11.89
C TRP A 179 -13.99 -1.39 -11.95
N LEU A 180 -13.35 -1.20 -10.79
CA LEU A 180 -12.00 -0.65 -10.67
C LEU A 180 -10.90 -1.70 -10.89
N VAL A 181 -11.08 -2.92 -10.41
CA VAL A 181 -10.09 -4.03 -10.54
C VAL A 181 -9.63 -4.26 -11.99
N PRO A 182 -10.51 -4.36 -13.01
CA PRO A 182 -10.09 -4.47 -14.41
C PRO A 182 -9.28 -3.28 -14.92
N LYS A 183 -9.46 -2.08 -14.36
CA LYS A 183 -8.69 -0.88 -14.74
C LYS A 183 -7.29 -0.90 -14.15
N ILE A 184 -7.18 -1.19 -12.84
CA ILE A 184 -5.90 -1.36 -12.13
C ILE A 184 -5.08 -2.45 -12.82
N TRP A 185 -5.68 -3.61 -13.09
CA TRP A 185 -5.02 -4.74 -13.74
C TRP A 185 -4.52 -4.42 -15.17
N ARG A 186 -5.28 -3.63 -15.94
CA ARG A 186 -4.84 -3.11 -17.26
C ARG A 186 -3.68 -2.11 -17.13
N GLY A 187 -3.66 -1.29 -16.08
CA GLY A 187 -2.54 -0.39 -15.77
C GLY A 187 -1.26 -1.18 -15.46
N ILE A 188 -1.33 -2.07 -14.47
CA ILE A 188 -0.23 -2.97 -14.07
C ILE A 188 0.32 -3.73 -15.29
N ARG A 189 -0.54 -4.35 -16.11
CA ARG A 189 -0.12 -5.06 -17.33
C ARG A 189 0.57 -4.18 -18.38
N ARG A 190 0.34 -2.87 -18.41
CA ARG A 190 1.06 -1.95 -19.32
C ARG A 190 2.46 -1.65 -18.80
N PHE A 191 2.62 -1.36 -17.51
CA PHE A 191 3.93 -1.12 -16.89
C PHE A 191 4.84 -2.35 -16.98
N PHE A 192 4.38 -3.52 -16.54
CA PHE A 192 5.18 -4.76 -16.63
C PHE A 192 5.24 -5.36 -18.05
N GLY A 193 4.30 -5.00 -18.94
CA GLY A 193 4.32 -5.41 -20.34
C GLY A 193 5.44 -4.75 -21.16
N GLY A 194 5.75 -3.49 -20.87
CA GLY A 194 6.83 -2.75 -21.54
C GLY A 194 8.23 -3.32 -21.28
N TYR A 195 8.43 -4.09 -20.20
CA TYR A 195 9.72 -4.69 -19.84
C TYR A 195 10.04 -5.98 -20.62
N LYS A 196 9.13 -6.46 -21.49
CA LYS A 196 9.30 -7.72 -22.24
C LYS A 196 9.93 -7.58 -23.64
N ASP A 197 10.23 -6.36 -24.07
CA ASP A 197 10.75 -6.09 -25.41
C ASP A 197 12.20 -5.57 -25.38
N PRO A 198 13.21 -6.45 -25.45
CA PRO A 198 14.62 -6.06 -25.43
C PRO A 198 15.06 -5.31 -26.71
N ASP A 199 14.29 -5.35 -27.79
CA ASP A 199 14.63 -4.63 -29.02
C ASP A 199 14.21 -3.15 -28.96
N THR A 200 13.35 -2.75 -28.01
CA THR A 200 13.12 -1.32 -27.70
C THR A 200 14.37 -0.58 -27.20
N LEU A 201 15.34 -1.30 -26.63
CA LEU A 201 16.65 -0.76 -26.25
C LEU A 201 17.64 -0.74 -27.42
N ARG A 202 17.33 -1.38 -28.55
CA ARG A 202 18.17 -1.45 -29.76
C ARG A 202 17.72 -0.48 -30.85
N HIS A 203 16.42 -0.19 -30.91
CA HIS A 203 15.84 0.69 -31.92
C HIS A 203 15.03 1.84 -31.28
N PRO A 204 15.69 2.93 -30.84
CA PRO A 204 14.99 4.15 -30.44
C PRO A 204 14.15 4.68 -31.61
N LYS A 205 12.92 5.13 -31.33
CA LYS A 205 11.97 5.55 -32.35
C LYS A 205 12.52 6.73 -33.17
N PRO A 206 12.51 6.68 -34.52
CA PRO A 206 12.93 7.81 -35.34
C PRO A 206 12.00 8.99 -35.08
N GLY A 207 12.56 10.05 -34.47
CA GLY A 207 11.81 11.19 -33.94
C GLY A 207 12.32 11.69 -32.58
N MET A 208 12.92 10.82 -31.75
CA MET A 208 13.52 11.22 -30.46
C MET A 208 14.98 11.70 -30.55
N ALA A 209 15.59 11.67 -31.74
CA ALA A 209 17.00 12.03 -31.96
C ALA A 209 17.32 13.55 -31.87
N GLY A 210 16.37 14.39 -31.40
CA GLY A 210 16.52 15.84 -31.29
C GLY A 210 16.76 16.39 -29.88
N MET A 211 16.65 15.57 -28.83
CA MET A 211 16.73 16.00 -27.43
C MET A 211 17.66 15.11 -26.61
N GLY A 212 18.97 15.34 -26.69
CA GLY A 212 19.93 14.59 -25.84
C GLY A 212 21.39 14.56 -26.26
N SER A 213 21.98 15.68 -26.71
CA SER A 213 23.42 15.71 -27.09
C SER A 213 24.14 17.04 -26.80
N ALA A 214 23.71 17.76 -25.75
CA ALA A 214 24.46 18.90 -25.23
C ALA A 214 25.73 18.43 -24.48
N GLY A 215 26.81 18.18 -25.22
CA GLY A 215 28.17 18.12 -24.65
C GLY A 215 28.70 16.75 -24.19
N PHE A 216 28.70 15.73 -25.06
CA PHE A 216 29.69 14.65 -24.94
C PHE A 216 30.16 14.17 -26.33
N SER A 217 31.45 14.33 -26.62
CA SER A 217 32.05 14.03 -27.92
C SER A 217 33.30 13.14 -27.83
N GLY A 218 33.43 12.34 -26.78
CA GLY A 218 34.45 11.29 -26.66
C GLY A 218 34.14 10.11 -27.59
N ARG A 219 35.17 9.44 -28.10
CA ARG A 219 34.99 8.23 -28.93
C ARG A 219 35.03 6.97 -28.04
N PRO A 220 34.39 5.86 -28.44
CA PRO A 220 34.53 4.59 -27.72
C PRO A 220 35.99 4.10 -27.78
N GLY A 221 36.74 4.31 -26.71
CA GLY A 221 38.16 3.98 -26.61
C GLY A 221 38.89 4.72 -25.47
N ASP A 222 38.43 5.91 -25.11
CA ASP A 222 39.16 6.84 -24.22
C ASP A 222 39.10 6.49 -22.70
N TRP A 223 38.80 5.23 -22.32
CA TRP A 223 38.70 4.82 -20.91
C TRP A 223 39.95 4.06 -20.45
N ALA A 224 40.86 4.76 -19.79
CA ALA A 224 41.93 4.18 -18.99
C ALA A 224 41.62 4.36 -17.49
N PRO A 225 41.81 3.33 -16.64
CA PRO A 225 41.71 3.50 -15.19
C PRO A 225 42.87 4.36 -14.67
N PRO A 226 42.66 5.18 -13.62
CA PRO A 226 43.73 5.98 -13.03
C PRO A 226 44.71 5.10 -12.24
N ASP A 227 45.94 4.95 -12.72
CA ASP A 227 46.99 4.23 -12.01
C ASP A 227 47.79 5.14 -11.07
N GLY A 228 47.77 4.81 -9.78
CA GLY A 228 48.43 5.62 -8.75
C GLY A 228 49.92 5.35 -8.64
N SER A 229 50.76 5.87 -9.56
CA SER A 229 52.14 6.29 -9.22
C SER A 229 52.93 6.99 -10.35
N ARG A 230 53.32 8.25 -10.11
CA ARG A 230 54.69 8.78 -10.31
C ARG A 230 54.83 10.23 -9.79
N PRO A 231 55.99 10.63 -9.23
CA PRO A 231 56.25 12.04 -8.87
C PRO A 231 56.44 12.94 -10.10
N GLN A 232 56.33 14.25 -9.90
CA GLN A 232 56.74 15.25 -10.89
C GLN A 232 58.18 15.72 -10.60
N ASP A 233 59.13 15.30 -11.42
CA ASP A 233 60.52 15.80 -11.32
C ASP A 233 60.61 17.24 -11.82
N SER A 234 61.17 18.13 -10.99
CA SER A 234 61.39 19.55 -11.30
C SER A 234 62.86 19.81 -11.65
N PRO A 235 63.18 20.38 -12.83
CA PRO A 235 64.56 20.68 -13.21
C PRO A 235 65.00 22.09 -12.79
N ALA A 236 66.04 22.20 -11.95
CA ALA A 236 66.70 23.48 -11.65
C ALA A 236 68.20 23.30 -11.32
N ALA A 237 69.06 24.02 -12.05
CA ALA A 237 70.53 24.10 -11.94
C ALA A 237 71.34 22.78 -12.15
N GLY A 238 72.55 22.80 -12.73
CA GLY A 238 73.26 23.91 -13.41
C GLY A 238 74.74 23.58 -13.69
N THR A 239 75.37 24.28 -14.66
CA THR A 239 76.80 24.17 -15.10
C THR A 239 77.18 22.81 -15.73
N THR A 240 78.07 22.65 -16.73
CA THR A 240 79.06 23.50 -17.47
C THR A 240 79.26 22.87 -18.90
N GLU A 241 80.07 23.28 -19.91
CA GLU A 241 81.10 24.33 -20.13
C GLU A 241 81.26 24.67 -21.66
N VAL A 242 81.72 25.91 -21.95
CA VAL A 242 82.39 26.51 -23.15
C VAL A 242 82.52 25.75 -24.49
N ALA A 243 82.11 26.43 -25.59
CA ALA A 243 82.94 26.65 -26.79
C ALA A 243 82.51 27.83 -27.71
N LYS A 244 83.48 28.72 -28.02
CA LYS A 244 83.71 29.65 -29.18
C LYS A 244 82.75 29.61 -30.41
N ARG A 245 82.51 30.69 -31.20
CA ARG A 245 82.86 32.16 -31.23
C ARG A 245 81.98 32.92 -32.28
N PRO A 246 82.16 34.23 -32.67
CA PRO A 246 81.03 35.14 -32.97
C PRO A 246 80.97 35.77 -34.40
N GLY A 247 79.95 36.61 -34.63
CA GLY A 247 79.67 37.42 -35.84
C GLY A 247 78.59 36.80 -36.75
N SER A 248 77.88 37.50 -37.64
CA SER A 248 77.79 38.96 -37.96
C SER A 248 76.83 39.15 -39.16
N ASP A 249 76.02 40.22 -39.36
CA ASP A 249 75.63 41.38 -38.52
C ASP A 249 74.48 42.19 -39.22
N ILE A 250 74.02 43.30 -38.60
CA ILE A 250 73.16 44.41 -39.11
C ILE A 250 71.64 44.16 -39.38
N THR A 251 70.86 45.21 -39.07
CA THR A 251 69.45 45.52 -39.42
C THR A 251 69.33 46.28 -40.77
N PRO A 252 68.13 46.67 -41.28
CA PRO A 252 66.77 46.48 -40.77
C PRO A 252 65.81 45.66 -41.66
#